data_AF-A0A257NTC7-F1
#
_entry.id   AF-A0A257NTC7-F1
#
_cell.length_a   1.000
_cell.length_b   1.000
_cell.length_c   1.000
_cell.angle_alpha   90.00
_cell.angle_beta   90.00
_cell.angle_gamma   90.00
#
_symmetry.space_group_name_H-M   'P 1'
#
loop_
_entity.id
_entity.type
_entity.pdbx_description
1 polymer ?
#
loop_
_entity_poly.entity_id
_entity_poly.type
_entity_poly.pdbx_seq_one_letter_code
_entity_poly.pdbx_strand_id
1 'polypeptide(L)'
;FGCQVLAKAPDWRVHCFNPKDKIEWIGDISQFGGMVMTNPFAVPEAIADSKLKAVASGHLKGLSYIKYISPTSALNAVYGTTDIHSSPQVALVISRLYAMPNSNHVPLYRSVDKGQPRALKKMDDMQISMDASDDMRGGLCVQLRTESWKKTPFNNADFEVPHGYKRVKDLVQVTYSSGKKEDLTEIFTEVGFKTNKRPSKSP
;
A
#
# COMPACT_ATOMS: atom_id res chain seq x y z
N PHE A 1 -0.98 6.15 12.65
CA PHE A 1 -1.13 6.65 11.27
C PHE A 1 -2.26 7.65 11.26
N GLY A 2 -1.99 8.89 10.84
CA GLY A 2 -2.94 10.01 10.91
C GLY A 2 -3.24 10.62 9.54
N CYS A 3 -3.04 9.87 8.46
CA CYS A 3 -3.23 10.36 7.11
C CYS A 3 -4.65 10.08 6.62
N GLN A 4 -5.16 10.97 5.77
CA GLN A 4 -6.43 10.81 5.06
C GLN A 4 -6.14 10.65 3.58
N VAL A 5 -6.88 9.77 2.91
CA VAL A 5 -6.74 9.53 1.47
C VAL A 5 -8.09 9.80 0.81
N LEU A 6 -8.07 10.59 -0.26
CA LEU A 6 -9.24 10.93 -1.06
C LEU A 6 -8.92 10.72 -2.54
N ALA A 7 -9.79 10.00 -3.24
CA ALA A 7 -9.75 9.88 -4.70
C ALA A 7 -11.19 9.88 -5.20
N LYS A 8 -11.50 10.72 -6.19
CA LYS A 8 -12.86 10.87 -6.71
C LYS A 8 -12.88 11.24 -8.18
N ALA A 9 -14.02 11.00 -8.82
CA ALA A 9 -14.30 11.50 -10.15
C ALA A 9 -14.30 13.06 -10.18
N PRO A 10 -14.01 13.68 -11.34
CA PRO A 10 -13.76 13.04 -12.64
C PRO A 10 -12.29 12.64 -12.89
N ASP A 11 -11.32 13.27 -12.23
CA ASP A 11 -9.90 13.11 -12.54
C ASP A 11 -9.24 11.91 -11.85
N TRP A 12 -9.85 11.39 -10.79
CA TRP A 12 -9.37 10.24 -10.02
C TRP A 12 -7.95 10.41 -9.47
N ARG A 13 -7.46 11.64 -9.34
CA ARG A 13 -6.20 11.90 -8.66
C ARG A 13 -6.32 11.50 -7.19
N VAL A 14 -5.25 10.96 -6.65
CA VAL A 14 -5.18 10.54 -5.26
C VAL A 14 -4.57 11.67 -4.45
N HIS A 15 -5.35 12.18 -3.50
CA HIS A 15 -4.94 13.16 -2.53
C HIS A 15 -4.65 12.46 -1.20
N CYS A 16 -3.45 12.67 -0.66
CA CYS A 16 -3.03 12.14 0.62
C CYS A 16 -2.70 13.31 1.55
N PHE A 17 -3.41 13.42 2.67
CA PHE A 17 -3.28 14.52 3.62
C PHE A 17 -2.66 14.04 4.92
N ASN A 18 -1.84 14.89 5.53
CA ASN A 18 -1.48 14.81 6.94
C ASN A 18 -2.04 16.04 7.65
N PRO A 19 -3.19 15.92 8.36
CA PRO A 19 -3.83 17.04 9.04
C PRO A 19 -2.96 17.70 10.11
N LYS A 20 -2.06 16.93 10.75
CA LYS A 20 -1.17 17.45 11.81
C LYS A 20 -0.15 18.42 11.24
N ASP A 21 0.49 18.04 10.14
CA ASP A 21 1.55 18.82 9.50
C ASP A 21 1.01 19.80 8.43
N LYS A 22 -0.30 19.74 8.13
CA LYS A 22 -0.98 20.48 7.05
C LYS A 22 -0.26 20.35 5.70
N ILE A 23 0.13 19.13 5.35
CA ILE A 23 0.77 18.82 4.06
C ILE A 23 -0.07 17.84 3.24
N GLU A 24 0.05 17.98 1.92
CA GLU A 24 -0.69 17.18 0.95
C GLU A 24 0.23 16.68 -0.16
N TRP A 25 0.05 15.41 -0.55
CA TRP A 25 0.55 14.87 -1.80
C TRP A 25 -0.62 14.64 -2.75
N ILE A 26 -0.42 14.97 -4.04
CA ILE A 26 -1.41 14.75 -5.11
C ILE A 26 -0.68 14.12 -6.29
N GLY A 27 -1.17 12.98 -6.76
CA GLY A 27 -0.67 12.29 -7.94
C GLY A 27 -1.68 11.36 -8.59
N ASP A 28 -1.25 10.70 -9.65
CA ASP A 28 -2.06 9.71 -10.35
C ASP A 28 -2.19 8.41 -9.53
N ILE A 29 -3.25 7.64 -9.75
CA ILE A 29 -3.44 6.33 -9.11
C ILE A 29 -2.23 5.43 -9.32
N SER A 30 -1.57 5.50 -10.49
CA SER A 30 -0.38 4.71 -10.82
C SER A 30 0.82 4.99 -9.89
N GLN A 31 0.91 6.21 -9.34
CA GLN A 31 1.98 6.65 -8.44
C GLN A 31 1.65 6.39 -6.97
N PHE A 32 0.40 6.01 -6.67
CA PHE A 32 -0.08 5.75 -5.33
C PHE A 32 0.07 4.28 -4.94
N GLY A 33 0.36 4.04 -3.66
CA GLY A 33 0.33 2.71 -3.05
C GLY A 33 0.68 2.75 -1.57
N GLY A 34 0.07 1.88 -0.77
CA GLY A 34 0.32 1.83 0.68
C GLY A 34 1.77 1.50 1.04
N MET A 35 2.45 0.71 0.20
CA MET A 35 3.87 0.42 0.39
C MET A 35 4.74 1.68 0.27
N VAL A 36 4.47 2.52 -0.73
CA VAL A 36 5.17 3.80 -0.97
C VAL A 36 4.87 4.80 0.14
N MET A 37 3.66 4.75 0.71
CA MET A 37 3.31 5.51 1.90
C MET A 37 4.17 5.09 3.11
N THR A 38 4.58 3.84 3.23
CA THR A 38 5.31 3.36 4.42
C THR A 38 6.80 3.17 4.23
N ASN A 39 7.30 3.20 2.98
CA ASN A 39 8.70 2.93 2.67
C ASN A 39 9.23 3.96 1.65
N PRO A 40 10.21 4.80 2.03
CA PRO A 40 10.82 5.79 1.14
C PRO A 40 11.54 5.19 -0.08
N PHE A 41 11.94 3.93 -0.01
CA PHE A 41 12.64 3.22 -1.09
C PHE A 41 11.70 2.35 -1.93
N ALA A 42 10.42 2.26 -1.57
CA ALA A 42 9.47 1.50 -2.36
C ALA A 42 9.13 2.25 -3.64
N VAL A 43 9.30 1.58 -4.77
CA VAL A 43 8.76 2.04 -6.05
C VAL A 43 7.28 1.65 -6.11
N PRO A 44 6.37 2.51 -6.59
CA PRO A 44 5.00 2.10 -6.86
C PRO A 44 5.02 0.98 -7.90
N GLU A 45 4.84 -0.26 -7.46
CA GLU A 45 4.72 -1.39 -8.36
C GLU A 45 3.39 -1.30 -9.11
N ALA A 46 3.39 -1.73 -10.38
CA ALA A 46 2.14 -2.03 -11.04
C ALA A 46 1.43 -3.09 -10.19
N ILE A 47 0.15 -2.89 -9.86
CA ILE A 47 -0.64 -4.01 -9.35
C ILE A 47 -0.56 -5.06 -10.43
N ALA A 48 0.03 -6.21 -10.11
CA ALA A 48 0.02 -7.33 -11.03
C ALA A 48 -1.43 -7.52 -11.43
N ASP A 49 -1.71 -7.47 -12.73
CA ASP A 49 -2.91 -8.03 -13.33
C ASP A 49 -2.83 -9.54 -13.16
N SER A 50 -2.80 -10.00 -11.91
CA SER A 50 -2.94 -11.40 -11.61
C SER A 50 -4.32 -11.73 -12.14
N LYS A 51 -4.38 -12.58 -13.17
CA LYS A 51 -5.63 -13.13 -13.70
C LYS A 51 -6.27 -13.95 -12.58
N LEU A 52 -6.93 -13.22 -11.68
CA LEU A 52 -7.58 -13.76 -10.50
C LEU A 52 -8.65 -14.73 -11.00
N LYS A 53 -8.57 -15.98 -10.54
CA LYS A 53 -9.55 -17.00 -10.91
C LYS A 53 -10.66 -16.99 -9.88
N ALA A 54 -11.89 -16.72 -10.33
CA ALA A 54 -13.07 -16.92 -9.50
C ALA A 54 -13.24 -18.43 -9.23
N VAL A 55 -13.39 -18.81 -7.96
CA VAL A 55 -13.45 -20.22 -7.55
C VAL A 55 -14.61 -20.56 -6.63
N ALA A 56 -15.20 -19.57 -5.96
CA ALA A 56 -16.37 -19.77 -5.12
C ALA A 56 -17.15 -18.45 -4.97
N SER A 57 -18.36 -18.58 -4.44
CA SER A 57 -19.19 -17.46 -4.00
C SER A 57 -19.74 -17.75 -2.61
N GLY A 58 -20.14 -16.70 -1.89
CA GLY A 58 -20.74 -16.86 -0.57
C GLY A 58 -21.22 -15.53 0.00
N HIS A 59 -21.47 -15.53 1.32
CA HIS A 59 -21.88 -14.33 2.04
C HIS A 59 -20.91 -14.03 3.19
N LEU A 60 -20.57 -12.77 3.37
CA LEU A 60 -19.73 -12.28 4.46
C LEU A 60 -20.35 -11.01 5.02
N LYS A 61 -20.70 -11.01 6.31
CA LYS A 61 -21.32 -9.86 6.99
C LYS A 61 -22.56 -9.30 6.27
N GLY A 62 -23.36 -10.19 5.67
CA GLY A 62 -24.58 -9.83 4.93
C GLY A 62 -24.34 -9.32 3.50
N LEU A 63 -23.10 -9.38 3.00
CA LEU A 63 -22.76 -9.06 1.61
C LEU A 63 -22.40 -10.32 0.82
N SER A 64 -22.91 -10.43 -0.39
CA SER A 64 -22.51 -11.42 -1.39
C SER A 64 -21.08 -11.16 -1.83
N TYR A 65 -20.27 -12.21 -1.93
CA TYR A 65 -18.90 -12.15 -2.43
C TYR A 65 -18.58 -13.22 -3.46
N ILE A 66 -17.60 -12.90 -4.32
CA ILE A 66 -16.89 -13.87 -5.15
C ILE A 66 -15.48 -14.04 -4.57
N LYS A 67 -15.07 -15.28 -4.34
CA LYS A 67 -13.72 -15.65 -3.93
C LYS A 67 -12.86 -15.79 -5.17
N TYR A 68 -11.80 -15.01 -5.19
CA TYR A 68 -10.74 -15.07 -6.18
C TYR A 68 -9.49 -15.67 -5.56
N ILE A 69 -8.75 -16.47 -6.34
CA ILE A 69 -7.43 -16.95 -5.97
C ILE A 69 -6.38 -16.49 -6.99
N SER A 70 -5.14 -16.33 -6.51
CA SER A 70 -3.99 -16.09 -7.38
C SER A 70 -3.65 -17.36 -8.18
N PRO A 71 -3.21 -17.24 -9.44
CA PRO A 71 -2.64 -18.37 -10.19
C PRO A 71 -1.46 -19.04 -9.47
N THR A 72 -0.73 -18.27 -8.66
CA THR A 72 0.49 -18.73 -7.97
C THR A 72 0.21 -19.49 -6.67
N SER A 73 -0.97 -19.33 -6.06
CA SER A 73 -1.35 -20.05 -4.85
C SER A 73 -2.85 -19.96 -4.59
N ALA A 74 -3.50 -21.11 -4.38
CA ALA A 74 -4.90 -21.19 -3.99
C ALA A 74 -5.16 -20.69 -2.55
N LEU A 75 -4.11 -20.57 -1.73
CA LEU A 75 -4.19 -20.05 -0.36
C LEU A 75 -4.16 -18.52 -0.32
N ASN A 76 -3.69 -17.89 -1.40
CA ASN A 76 -3.79 -16.45 -1.61
C ASN A 76 -5.17 -16.12 -2.16
N ALA A 77 -6.03 -15.56 -1.31
CA ALA A 77 -7.41 -15.31 -1.66
C ALA A 77 -7.80 -13.84 -1.45
N VAL A 78 -8.66 -13.34 -2.35
CA VAL A 78 -9.31 -12.03 -2.26
C VAL A 78 -10.81 -12.23 -2.43
N TYR A 79 -11.62 -11.68 -1.53
CA TYR A 79 -13.07 -11.74 -1.63
C TYR A 79 -13.58 -10.38 -2.08
N GLY A 80 -14.17 -10.30 -3.26
CA GLY A 80 -14.76 -9.09 -3.81
C GLY A 80 -16.28 -9.11 -3.67
N THR A 81 -16.89 -8.05 -3.15
CA THR A 81 -18.36 -7.96 -3.08
C THR A 81 -18.97 -7.53 -4.40
N THR A 82 -20.12 -8.12 -4.72
CA THR A 82 -20.92 -7.75 -5.90
C THR A 82 -22.07 -6.80 -5.57
N ASP A 83 -22.39 -6.61 -4.28
CA ASP A 83 -23.53 -5.79 -3.85
C ASP A 83 -23.19 -4.28 -3.87
N ILE A 84 -21.90 -3.92 -3.73
CA ILE A 84 -21.43 -2.53 -3.74
C ILE A 84 -21.02 -2.14 -5.15
N HIS A 85 -21.92 -1.45 -5.84
CA HIS A 85 -21.67 -0.88 -7.16
C HIS A 85 -20.76 0.34 -7.02
N SER A 86 -19.57 0.27 -7.60
CA SER A 86 -18.59 1.36 -7.59
C SER A 86 -17.82 1.42 -8.90
N SER A 87 -17.19 2.57 -9.16
CA SER A 87 -16.32 2.73 -10.32
C SER A 87 -15.09 1.81 -10.18
N PRO A 88 -14.53 1.24 -11.28
CA PRO A 88 -13.33 0.39 -11.20
C PRO A 88 -12.14 1.05 -10.50
N GLN A 89 -12.03 2.37 -10.57
CA GLN A 89 -11.01 3.17 -9.91
C GLN A 89 -11.07 3.06 -8.38
N VAL A 90 -12.26 2.84 -7.79
CA VAL A 90 -12.41 2.64 -6.34
C VAL A 90 -11.73 1.35 -5.91
N ALA A 91 -12.04 0.24 -6.59
CA ALA A 91 -11.38 -1.04 -6.34
C ALA A 91 -9.86 -0.93 -6.54
N LEU A 92 -9.42 -0.22 -7.59
CA LEU A 92 -8.01 0.00 -7.87
C LEU A 92 -7.29 0.77 -6.76
N VAL A 93 -7.86 1.88 -6.27
CA VAL A 93 -7.28 2.68 -5.17
C VAL A 93 -7.18 1.83 -3.90
N ILE A 94 -8.22 1.09 -3.55
CA ILE A 94 -8.21 0.22 -2.37
C ILE A 94 -7.16 -0.90 -2.52
N SER A 95 -7.08 -1.52 -3.70
CA SER A 95 -6.07 -2.55 -3.99
C SER A 95 -4.64 -2.02 -3.87
N ARG A 96 -4.37 -0.79 -4.32
CA ARG A 96 -3.05 -0.14 -4.16
C ARG A 96 -2.76 0.21 -2.71
N LEU A 97 -3.75 0.72 -1.99
CA LEU A 97 -3.60 1.09 -0.58
C LEU A 97 -3.23 -0.13 0.28
N TYR A 98 -3.85 -1.28 0.05
CA TYR A 98 -3.57 -2.50 0.81
C TYR A 98 -2.57 -3.45 0.14
N ALA A 99 -1.91 -3.01 -0.94
CA ALA A 99 -0.93 -3.78 -1.70
C ALA A 99 -1.43 -5.20 -2.06
N MET A 100 -2.57 -5.26 -2.73
CA MET A 100 -3.25 -6.51 -3.08
C MET A 100 -3.68 -6.56 -4.55
N PRO A 101 -3.92 -7.76 -5.10
CA PRO A 101 -4.53 -7.92 -6.41
C PRO A 101 -5.84 -7.13 -6.57
N ASN A 102 -6.10 -6.65 -7.79
CA ASN A 102 -7.36 -6.00 -8.12
C ASN A 102 -8.38 -7.03 -8.61
N SER A 103 -9.48 -7.19 -7.88
CA SER A 103 -10.62 -8.04 -8.27
C SER A 103 -11.70 -7.32 -9.07
N ASN A 104 -11.54 -6.01 -9.31
CA ASN A 104 -12.54 -5.08 -9.83
C ASN A 104 -13.78 -4.90 -8.95
N HIS A 105 -13.77 -5.47 -7.75
CA HIS A 105 -14.82 -5.38 -6.74
C HIS A 105 -14.26 -4.78 -5.45
N VAL A 106 -15.14 -4.21 -4.62
CA VAL A 106 -14.74 -3.74 -3.29
C VAL A 106 -14.31 -4.97 -2.46
N PRO A 107 -13.09 -4.99 -1.92
CA PRO A 107 -12.54 -6.14 -1.23
C PRO A 107 -13.09 -6.23 0.20
N LEU A 108 -13.59 -7.40 0.57
CA LEU A 108 -14.08 -7.68 1.92
C LEU A 108 -13.09 -8.48 2.79
N TYR A 109 -12.21 -9.23 2.13
CA TYR A 109 -11.26 -10.10 2.80
C TYR A 109 -10.03 -10.34 1.92
N ARG A 110 -8.86 -10.46 2.55
CA ARG A 110 -7.63 -10.91 1.91
C ARG A 110 -6.83 -11.83 2.83
N SER A 111 -6.40 -12.96 2.28
CA SER A 111 -5.37 -13.81 2.88
C SER A 111 -4.18 -13.99 1.93
N VAL A 112 -3.00 -14.14 2.52
CA VAL A 112 -1.77 -14.54 1.82
C VAL A 112 -1.11 -15.63 2.65
N ASP A 113 -0.78 -16.75 2.01
CA ASP A 113 0.08 -17.76 2.60
C ASP A 113 1.54 -17.38 2.38
N LYS A 114 2.26 -17.23 3.50
CA LYS A 114 3.68 -16.88 3.51
C LYS A 114 4.58 -18.11 3.51
N GLY A 115 3.99 -19.31 3.46
CA GLY A 115 4.72 -20.57 3.48
C GLY A 115 5.33 -20.86 4.84
N GLN A 116 6.40 -21.64 4.89
CA GLN A 116 7.07 -21.93 6.15
C GLN A 116 7.68 -20.66 6.75
N PRO A 117 7.67 -20.48 8.09
CA PRO A 117 8.40 -19.41 8.74
C PRO A 117 9.85 -19.39 8.27
N ARG A 118 10.33 -18.22 7.84
CA ARG A 118 11.72 -18.09 7.39
C ARG A 118 12.61 -18.16 8.63
N ALA A 119 13.63 -19.01 8.59
CA ALA A 119 14.70 -18.96 9.59
C ALA A 119 15.50 -17.66 9.37
N LEU A 120 15.89 -16.99 10.46
CA LEU A 120 16.86 -15.90 10.38
C LEU A 120 18.12 -16.45 9.71
N LYS A 121 18.50 -15.89 8.56
CA LYS A 121 19.80 -16.18 7.96
C LYS A 121 20.85 -15.80 9.00
N LYS A 122 21.77 -16.73 9.32
CA LYS A 122 22.98 -16.34 10.05
C LYS A 122 23.70 -15.30 9.20
N MET A 123 23.87 -14.09 9.74
CA MET A 123 24.67 -13.05 9.08
C MET A 123 26.08 -13.60 8.94
N ASP A 124 26.54 -13.76 7.70
CA ASP A 124 27.96 -13.82 7.41
C ASP A 124 28.46 -12.37 7.41
N ASP A 125 29.55 -12.09 8.12
CA ASP A 125 29.98 -10.78 8.66
C ASP A 125 30.25 -9.64 7.64
N MET A 126 29.81 -9.74 6.38
CA MET A 126 30.03 -8.72 5.34
C MET A 126 28.84 -8.42 4.41
N GLN A 127 27.63 -8.93 4.68
CA GLN A 127 26.45 -8.51 3.92
C GLN A 127 25.35 -8.00 4.85
N ILE A 128 25.18 -6.67 4.88
CA ILE A 128 23.90 -6.07 5.28
C ILE A 128 22.91 -6.48 4.19
N SER A 129 22.23 -7.61 4.35
CA SER A 129 21.13 -7.98 3.47
C SER A 129 20.00 -6.97 3.68
N MET A 130 19.47 -6.41 2.59
CA MET A 130 18.31 -5.50 2.59
C MET A 130 17.01 -6.17 3.10
N ASP A 131 17.08 -7.43 3.52
CA ASP A 131 16.01 -8.27 4.07
C ASP A 131 15.53 -7.80 5.46
N ALA A 132 16.06 -6.70 6.03
CA ALA A 132 15.66 -6.16 7.34
C ALA A 132 14.17 -5.74 7.41
N SER A 133 13.49 -5.66 6.26
CA SER A 133 12.05 -5.35 6.15
C SER A 133 11.19 -6.58 5.85
N ASP A 134 11.77 -7.78 5.76
CA ASP A 134 11.02 -8.98 5.42
C ASP A 134 10.11 -9.42 6.58
N ASP A 135 8.85 -9.67 6.24
CA ASP A 135 7.90 -10.21 7.19
C ASP A 135 8.24 -11.66 7.51
N MET A 136 8.75 -11.89 8.73
CA MET A 136 9.20 -13.18 9.24
C MET A 136 8.06 -14.16 9.56
N ARG A 137 6.80 -13.71 9.51
CA ARG A 137 5.64 -14.57 9.79
C ARG A 137 5.47 -15.61 8.68
N GLY A 138 5.41 -16.88 9.06
CA GLY A 138 4.97 -17.96 8.19
C GLY A 138 3.48 -18.23 8.29
N GLY A 139 2.98 -19.08 7.40
CA GLY A 139 1.61 -19.57 7.35
C GLY A 139 0.62 -18.58 6.75
N LEU A 140 -0.66 -18.89 6.93
CA LEU A 140 -1.75 -18.10 6.40
C LEU A 140 -1.93 -16.80 7.19
N CYS A 141 -1.70 -15.68 6.53
CA CYS A 141 -1.85 -14.35 7.09
C CYS A 141 -3.11 -13.68 6.53
N VAL A 142 -4.00 -13.21 7.40
CA VAL A 142 -5.13 -12.35 7.03
C VAL A 142 -4.67 -10.91 7.03
N GLN A 143 -4.71 -10.27 5.87
CA GLN A 143 -4.22 -8.89 5.70
C GLN A 143 -5.33 -7.86 5.63
N LEU A 144 -6.54 -8.27 5.25
CA LEU A 144 -7.71 -7.41 5.20
C LEU A 144 -8.93 -8.21 5.64
N ARG A 145 -9.75 -7.63 6.51
CA ARG A 145 -11.04 -8.19 6.95
C ARG A 145 -12.02 -7.05 7.18
N THR A 146 -13.16 -7.09 6.51
CA THR A 146 -14.26 -6.18 6.82
C THR A 146 -14.90 -6.57 8.15
N GLU A 147 -14.88 -5.64 9.10
CA GLU A 147 -15.50 -5.84 10.42
C GLU A 147 -17.01 -5.58 10.38
N SER A 148 -17.41 -4.49 9.74
CA SER A 148 -18.79 -4.04 9.58
C SER A 148 -18.97 -3.20 8.33
N TRP A 149 -20.21 -3.03 7.90
CA TRP A 149 -20.59 -2.10 6.83
C TRP A 149 -21.96 -1.50 7.13
N LYS A 150 -22.24 -0.34 6.54
CA LYS A 150 -23.55 0.31 6.58
C LYS A 150 -23.77 1.08 5.28
N LYS A 151 -25.03 1.16 4.85
CA LYS A 151 -25.44 2.05 3.75
C LYS A 151 -25.78 3.41 4.33
N THR A 152 -25.13 4.46 3.85
CA THR A 152 -25.42 5.86 4.21
C THR A 152 -25.81 6.65 2.97
N PRO A 153 -26.68 7.67 3.11
CA PRO A 153 -26.93 8.63 2.04
C PRO A 153 -25.62 9.28 1.60
N PHE A 154 -25.49 9.53 0.30
CA PHE A 154 -24.34 10.24 -0.24
C PHE A 154 -24.39 11.72 0.16
N ASN A 155 -23.29 12.24 0.68
CA ASN A 155 -23.09 13.66 0.94
C ASN A 155 -21.80 14.11 0.25
N ASN A 156 -21.91 15.06 -0.68
CA ASN A 156 -20.75 15.52 -1.46
C ASN A 156 -19.69 16.22 -0.59
N ALA A 157 -20.11 16.88 0.48
CA ALA A 157 -19.21 17.61 1.39
C ALA A 157 -18.19 16.68 2.07
N ASP A 158 -18.55 15.41 2.29
CA ASP A 158 -17.66 14.42 2.90
C ASP A 158 -16.44 14.07 2.01
N PHE A 159 -16.50 14.45 0.73
CA PHE A 159 -15.48 14.18 -0.30
C PHE A 159 -14.89 15.46 -0.90
N GLU A 160 -14.99 16.57 -0.17
CA GLU A 160 -14.31 17.82 -0.54
C GLU A 160 -12.83 17.75 -0.15
N VAL A 161 -11.98 18.24 -1.04
CA VAL A 161 -10.53 18.33 -0.80
C VAL A 161 -10.29 19.44 0.22
N PRO A 162 -9.68 19.16 1.39
CA PRO A 162 -9.35 20.18 2.36
C PRO A 162 -8.44 21.26 1.78
N HIS A 163 -8.71 22.52 2.13
CA HIS A 163 -7.92 23.67 1.68
C HIS A 163 -6.82 24.06 2.67
N GLY A 164 -5.79 24.77 2.18
CA GLY A 164 -4.74 25.34 3.02
C GLY A 164 -3.60 24.38 3.38
N TYR A 165 -3.48 23.25 2.68
CA TYR A 165 -2.39 22.30 2.85
C TYR A 165 -1.21 22.66 1.93
N LYS A 166 0.03 22.53 2.43
CA LYS A 166 1.24 22.71 1.62
C LYS A 166 1.50 21.46 0.80
N ARG A 167 1.66 21.62 -0.52
CA ARG A 167 1.96 20.51 -1.41
C ARG A 167 3.40 20.00 -1.22
N VAL A 168 3.54 18.69 -1.08
CA VAL A 168 4.82 17.98 -1.06
C VAL A 168 5.00 17.13 -2.33
N LYS A 169 6.24 16.86 -2.69
CA LYS A 169 6.58 16.12 -3.91
C LYS A 169 6.41 14.61 -3.73
N ASP A 170 6.88 14.09 -2.60
CA ASP A 170 6.92 12.64 -2.37
C ASP A 170 5.83 12.20 -1.40
N LEU A 171 5.12 11.13 -1.75
CA LEU A 171 4.03 10.57 -0.96
C LEU A 171 4.46 10.18 0.46
N VAL A 172 5.68 9.68 0.61
CA VAL A 172 6.27 9.30 1.90
C VAL A 172 6.40 10.49 2.87
N GLN A 173 6.50 11.73 2.37
CA GLN A 173 6.58 12.90 3.26
C GLN A 173 5.26 13.16 4.01
N VAL A 174 4.13 12.67 3.49
CA VAL A 174 2.82 12.82 4.12
C VAL A 174 2.67 11.88 5.31
N THR A 175 3.26 10.68 5.26
CA THR A 175 3.07 9.65 6.28
C THR A 175 3.95 9.79 7.50
N TYR A 176 5.17 10.30 7.34
CA TYR A 176 6.08 10.51 8.45
C TYR A 176 5.78 11.84 9.14
N SER A 177 5.77 11.85 10.47
CA SER A 177 5.67 13.08 11.26
C SER A 177 6.93 13.92 11.14
N SER A 178 6.82 15.24 11.30
CA SER A 178 7.95 16.19 11.32
C SER A 178 9.23 15.67 12.02
N GLY A 179 9.12 15.16 13.25
CA GLY A 179 10.27 14.64 14.01
C GLY A 179 10.90 13.33 13.51
N LYS A 180 10.36 12.70 12.47
CA LYS A 180 10.97 11.56 11.76
C LYS A 180 11.39 11.92 10.33
N LYS A 181 11.11 13.14 9.89
CA LYS A 181 11.53 13.63 8.56
C LYS A 181 12.99 14.01 8.53
N GLU A 182 13.55 14.42 9.67
CA GLU A 182 14.99 14.66 9.83
C GLU A 182 15.76 13.34 9.61
N ASP A 183 15.37 12.25 10.28
CA ASP A 183 15.93 10.91 10.06
C ASP A 183 15.81 10.45 8.59
N LEU A 184 14.67 10.70 7.94
CA LEU A 184 14.49 10.37 6.53
C LEU A 184 15.40 11.21 5.62
N THR A 185 15.56 12.49 5.93
CA THR A 185 16.43 13.39 5.15
C THR A 185 17.87 12.95 5.27
N GLU A 186 18.33 12.56 6.46
CA GLU A 186 19.64 11.94 6.67
C GLU A 186 19.78 10.64 5.88
N ILE A 187 18.80 9.75 5.93
CA ILE A 187 18.79 8.52 5.13
C ILE A 187 18.87 8.83 3.63
N PHE A 188 18.13 9.79 3.10
CA PHE A 188 18.20 10.18 1.68
C PHE A 188 19.50 10.89 1.30
N THR A 189 20.15 11.58 2.25
CA THR A 189 21.38 12.35 2.02
C THR A 189 22.63 11.48 2.19
N GLU A 190 22.62 10.52 3.11
CA GLU A 190 23.75 9.63 3.40
C GLU A 190 23.75 8.33 2.60
N VAL A 191 22.58 7.85 2.12
CA VAL A 191 22.48 6.64 1.27
C VAL A 191 22.86 6.94 -0.20
N GLY A 192 23.42 8.12 -0.48
CA GLY A 192 24.13 8.43 -1.71
C GLY A 192 25.58 7.94 -1.67
N PHE A 193 25.84 6.74 -2.18
CA PHE A 193 27.15 6.21 -2.61
C PHE A 193 28.40 6.83 -1.96
N LYS A 194 28.87 6.29 -0.82
CA LYS A 194 30.31 6.30 -0.53
C LYS A 194 30.99 5.35 -1.51
N THR A 195 31.31 5.82 -2.72
CA THR A 195 32.34 5.14 -3.52
C THR A 195 33.62 5.22 -2.70
N ASN A 196 34.13 4.07 -2.25
CA ASN A 196 35.48 3.96 -1.71
C ASN A 196 36.48 4.33 -2.81
N LYS A 197 36.71 5.63 -3.03
CA LYS A 197 37.95 6.08 -3.66
C LYS A 197 39.05 5.73 -2.67
N ARG A 198 39.67 4.56 -2.85
CA ARG A 198 40.99 4.29 -2.28
C ARG A 198 41.87 5.46 -2.68
N PRO A 199 42.58 6.13 -1.76
CA PRO A 199 43.60 7.08 -2.15
C PRO A 199 44.63 6.31 -2.98
N SER A 200 44.79 6.71 -4.25
CA SER A 200 45.92 6.27 -5.07
C SER A 200 47.18 6.70 -4.33
N LYS A 201 48.03 5.74 -3.96
CA LYS A 201 49.39 6.05 -3.56
C LYS A 201 50.06 6.73 -4.75
N SER A 202 50.39 8.02 -4.58
CA SER A 202 51.28 8.73 -5.48
C SER A 202 52.67 8.07 -5.44
N PRO A 203 53.41 8.06 -6.57
CA PRO A 203 54.75 7.46 -6.66
C PRO A 203 55.77 8.14 -5.75
#